data_AF-G0TW36-F1
#
_entry.id   AF-G0TW36-F1
#
_cell.length_a   1.000
_cell.length_b   1.000
_cell.length_c   1.000
_cell.angle_alpha   90.00
_cell.angle_beta   90.00
_cell.angle_gamma   90.00
#
_symmetry.space_group_name_H-M   'P 1'
#
loop_
_entity.id
_entity.type
_entity.pdbx_description
1 polymer ?
#
loop_
_entity_poly.entity_id
_entity_poly.type
_entity_poly.pdbx_seq_one_letter_code
_entity_poly.pdbx_strand_id
1 'polypeptide(L)'
;MRRGAPALSGFTMKYKRGTGLWDEDHVNDYKANRYLSARATMRWYYEMERLQTRKSLNARRATQSHNNNEGLHHSGQGAFERELERRGVQVKKYPLTTTTGATRAAEMVLLRRLELEKRAEEALAAQCESLKQEHPRPSAWYDETLGPLNPEFLRVMQPHYEVEITRLPDTPVVWDGALEKREDIPV
;
A
#
# COMPACT_ATOMS: atom_id res chain seq x y z
N MET A 1 -5.83 -46.34 -29.15
CA MET A 1 -6.00 -45.91 -27.75
C MET A 1 -4.81 -45.03 -27.34
N ARG A 2 -4.96 -43.70 -27.30
CA ARG A 2 -3.91 -42.80 -26.77
C ARG A 2 -3.87 -42.95 -25.26
N ARG A 3 -2.81 -43.55 -24.72
CA ARG A 3 -2.54 -43.58 -23.28
C ARG A 3 -2.28 -42.15 -22.83
N GLY A 4 -3.21 -41.57 -22.08
CA GLY A 4 -2.99 -40.27 -21.43
C GLY A 4 -1.81 -40.40 -20.46
N ALA A 5 -0.92 -39.42 -20.46
CA ALA A 5 0.15 -39.35 -19.46
C ALA A 5 -0.47 -39.43 -18.06
N PRO A 6 0.09 -40.20 -17.11
CA PRO A 6 -0.40 -40.21 -15.75
C PRO A 6 -0.37 -38.78 -15.22
N ALA A 7 -1.52 -38.30 -14.75
CA ALA A 7 -1.58 -37.00 -14.11
C ALA A 7 -0.58 -37.00 -12.95
N LEU A 8 0.45 -36.15 -13.02
CA LEU A 8 1.30 -35.78 -11.89
C LEU A 8 0.49 -34.95 -10.87
N SER A 9 -0.69 -35.46 -10.49
CA SER A 9 -1.56 -34.87 -9.50
C SER A 9 -1.25 -35.53 -8.16
N GLY A 10 -0.61 -34.78 -7.27
CA GLY A 10 -0.34 -35.17 -5.89
C GLY A 10 -0.83 -34.13 -4.89
N PHE A 11 -0.51 -34.32 -3.62
CA PHE A 11 -0.76 -33.32 -2.58
C PHE A 11 -0.02 -32.02 -2.93
N THR A 12 -0.79 -30.94 -3.02
CA THR A 12 -0.28 -29.57 -3.09
C THR A 12 -1.11 -28.75 -2.10
N MET A 13 -0.49 -27.79 -1.42
CA MET A 13 -1.11 -27.04 -0.33
C MET A 13 -2.12 -26.01 -0.86
N LYS A 14 -3.22 -26.46 -1.46
CA LYS A 14 -4.28 -25.60 -2.01
C LYS A 14 -4.85 -24.63 -0.97
N TYR A 15 -4.88 -25.05 0.29
CA TYR A 15 -5.37 -24.24 1.42
C TYR A 15 -4.46 -23.08 1.80
N LYS A 16 -3.16 -23.11 1.44
CA LYS A 16 -2.25 -21.94 1.60
C LYS A 16 -2.20 -21.06 0.35
N ARG A 17 -2.83 -21.50 -0.73
CA ARG A 17 -2.70 -20.83 -2.01
C ARG A 17 -3.75 -19.73 -2.13
N GLY A 18 -3.31 -18.50 -2.36
CA GLY A 18 -4.19 -17.33 -2.36
C GLY A 18 -4.57 -16.85 -0.96
N THR A 19 -3.81 -17.23 0.07
CA THR A 19 -3.94 -16.70 1.44
C THR A 19 -2.91 -15.62 1.77
N GLY A 20 -2.02 -15.30 0.82
CA GLY A 20 -1.07 -14.21 0.96
C GLY A 20 -1.77 -12.86 0.86
N LEU A 21 -1.00 -11.79 1.11
CA LEU A 21 -1.53 -10.43 0.98
C LEU A 21 -1.62 -10.02 -0.50
N TRP A 22 -0.73 -10.58 -1.34
CA TRP A 22 -0.59 -10.24 -2.75
C TRP A 22 -0.65 -11.48 -3.66
N ASP A 23 -0.73 -11.25 -4.98
CA ASP A 23 -0.93 -12.31 -5.99
C ASP A 23 0.33 -13.18 -6.21
N GLU A 24 1.51 -12.63 -5.95
CA GLU A 24 2.81 -13.31 -6.03
C GLU A 24 3.05 -14.30 -4.88
N ASP A 25 2.34 -14.16 -3.77
CA ASP A 25 2.55 -14.97 -2.57
C ASP A 25 2.09 -16.41 -2.78
N HIS A 26 2.86 -17.35 -2.21
CA HIS A 26 2.59 -18.80 -2.28
C HIS A 26 2.46 -19.34 -3.72
N VAL A 27 3.15 -18.69 -4.66
CA VAL A 27 3.39 -19.19 -6.02
C VAL A 27 4.79 -19.79 -6.08
N ASN A 28 4.93 -20.98 -6.66
CA ASN A 28 6.23 -21.58 -6.92
C ASN A 28 6.86 -20.96 -8.18
N ASP A 29 7.37 -19.73 -8.06
CA ASP A 29 8.13 -19.06 -9.12
C ASP A 29 9.63 -19.32 -8.96
N TYR A 30 10.14 -20.25 -9.78
CA TYR A 30 11.54 -20.67 -9.80
C TYR A 30 12.26 -20.25 -11.09
N LYS A 31 11.63 -19.40 -11.92
CA LYS A 31 12.15 -19.01 -13.25
C LYS A 31 12.50 -17.52 -13.35
N ALA A 32 12.48 -16.81 -12.23
CA ALA A 32 12.88 -15.42 -12.15
C ALA A 32 14.41 -15.25 -12.20
N ASN A 33 14.85 -14.04 -12.60
CA ASN A 33 16.25 -13.62 -12.56
C ASN A 33 16.47 -12.64 -11.40
N ARG A 34 17.73 -12.51 -10.92
CA ARG A 34 18.10 -11.57 -9.84
C ARG A 34 17.84 -10.10 -10.19
N TYR A 35 18.04 -9.74 -11.45
CA TYR A 35 17.77 -8.40 -11.97
C TYR A 35 16.73 -8.48 -13.08
N LEU A 36 15.70 -7.64 -12.98
CA LEU A 36 14.62 -7.54 -13.95
C LEU A 36 14.61 -6.12 -14.52
N SER A 37 14.69 -6.01 -15.84
CA SER A 37 14.44 -4.74 -16.53
C SER A 37 12.97 -4.33 -16.38
N ALA A 38 12.64 -3.06 -16.63
CA ALA A 38 11.27 -2.57 -16.54
C ALA A 38 10.24 -3.46 -17.26
N ARG A 39 10.55 -3.91 -18.48
CA ARG A 39 9.68 -4.83 -19.25
C ARG A 39 9.56 -6.21 -18.61
N ALA A 40 10.64 -6.74 -18.05
CA ALA A 40 10.63 -8.02 -17.37
C ALA A 40 9.81 -7.96 -16.07
N THR A 41 9.95 -6.87 -15.30
CA THR A 41 9.16 -6.63 -14.08
C THR A 41 7.68 -6.47 -14.38
N MET A 42 7.31 -5.67 -15.39
CA MET A 42 5.90 -5.55 -15.82
C MET A 42 5.31 -6.90 -16.23
N ARG A 43 6.09 -7.69 -16.98
CA ARG A 43 5.66 -9.03 -17.39
C ARG A 43 5.49 -9.95 -16.18
N TRP A 44 6.36 -9.87 -15.19
CA TRP A 44 6.26 -10.67 -13.97
C TRP A 44 4.98 -10.36 -13.20
N TYR A 45 4.66 -9.08 -12.97
CA TYR A 45 3.38 -8.66 -12.35
C TYR A 45 2.17 -9.17 -13.15
N TYR A 46 2.19 -9.00 -14.47
CA TYR A 46 1.14 -9.52 -15.34
C TYR A 46 1.00 -11.04 -15.24
N GLU A 47 2.10 -11.78 -15.17
CA GLU A 47 2.08 -13.24 -15.05
C GLU A 47 1.47 -13.69 -13.72
N MET A 48 1.73 -12.99 -12.61
CA MET A 48 1.12 -13.27 -11.30
C MET A 48 -0.39 -13.00 -11.29
N GLU A 49 -0.82 -11.81 -11.73
CA GLU A 49 -2.24 -11.45 -11.83
C GLU A 49 -2.99 -12.42 -12.75
N ARG A 50 -2.42 -12.72 -13.92
CA ARG A 50 -2.99 -13.66 -14.89
C ARG A 50 -3.10 -15.07 -14.30
N LEU A 51 -2.11 -15.52 -13.54
CA LEU A 51 -2.11 -16.85 -12.92
C LEU A 51 -3.26 -16.97 -11.91
N GLN A 52 -3.42 -15.97 -11.05
CA GLN A 52 -4.48 -15.93 -10.03
C GLN A 52 -5.87 -15.85 -10.69
N THR A 53 -6.03 -14.93 -11.64
CA THR A 53 -7.29 -14.70 -12.36
C THR A 53 -7.72 -15.93 -13.15
N ARG A 54 -6.82 -16.51 -13.97
CA ARG A 54 -7.14 -17.70 -14.77
C ARG A 54 -7.58 -18.87 -13.91
N LYS A 55 -6.93 -19.09 -12.76
CA LYS A 55 -7.26 -20.21 -11.88
C LYS A 55 -8.63 -20.00 -11.21
N SER A 56 -8.92 -18.78 -10.77
CA SER A 56 -10.24 -18.42 -10.24
C SER A 56 -11.35 -18.56 -11.28
N LEU A 57 -11.14 -18.06 -12.50
CA LEU A 57 -12.13 -18.15 -13.58
C LEU A 57 -12.35 -19.58 -14.06
N ASN A 58 -11.28 -20.37 -14.21
CA ASN A 58 -11.40 -21.77 -14.61
C ASN A 58 -12.15 -22.60 -13.56
N ALA A 59 -11.89 -22.36 -12.26
CA ALA A 59 -12.62 -23.01 -11.18
C ALA A 59 -14.11 -22.63 -11.21
N ARG A 60 -14.42 -21.32 -11.28
CA ARG A 60 -15.81 -20.83 -11.38
C ARG A 60 -16.55 -21.43 -12.56
N ARG A 61 -15.95 -21.39 -13.75
CA ARG A 61 -16.55 -21.95 -14.96
C ARG A 61 -16.80 -23.45 -14.81
N ALA A 62 -15.81 -24.21 -14.34
CA ALA A 62 -15.94 -25.66 -14.19
C ALA A 62 -17.07 -26.02 -13.22
N THR A 63 -17.14 -25.36 -12.05
CA THR A 63 -18.19 -25.59 -11.06
C THR A 63 -19.57 -25.21 -11.60
N GLN A 64 -19.71 -24.05 -12.24
CA GLN A 64 -21.00 -23.60 -12.79
C GLN A 64 -21.50 -24.53 -13.89
N SER A 65 -20.63 -24.94 -14.81
CA SER A 65 -20.99 -25.89 -15.86
C SER A 65 -21.38 -27.25 -15.28
N HIS A 66 -20.66 -27.74 -14.28
CA HIS A 66 -20.99 -28.99 -13.61
C HIS A 66 -22.36 -28.93 -12.93
N ASN A 67 -22.61 -27.90 -12.12
CA ASN A 67 -23.91 -27.72 -11.44
C ASN A 67 -25.07 -27.64 -12.43
N ASN A 68 -24.89 -26.90 -13.53
CA ASN A 68 -25.91 -26.78 -14.56
C ASN A 68 -26.19 -28.13 -15.26
N ASN A 69 -25.15 -28.92 -15.52
CA ASN A 69 -25.30 -30.26 -16.10
C ASN A 69 -26.01 -31.23 -15.14
N GLU A 70 -25.89 -31.01 -13.83
CA GLU A 70 -26.62 -31.75 -12.79
C GLU A 70 -28.04 -31.22 -12.53
N GLY A 71 -28.47 -30.18 -13.26
CA GLY A 71 -29.81 -29.59 -13.12
C GLY A 71 -29.99 -28.66 -11.92
N LEU A 72 -28.89 -28.26 -11.27
CA LEU A 72 -28.88 -27.27 -10.20
C LEU A 72 -28.66 -25.86 -10.76
N HIS A 73 -28.92 -24.84 -9.95
CA HIS A 73 -28.53 -23.47 -10.29
C HIS A 73 -27.01 -23.32 -10.39
N HIS A 74 -26.49 -22.28 -11.06
CA HIS A 74 -25.04 -22.09 -11.23
C HIS A 74 -24.28 -21.98 -9.89
N SER A 75 -24.97 -21.56 -8.82
CA SER A 75 -24.45 -21.50 -7.44
C SER A 75 -24.47 -22.84 -6.70
N GLY A 76 -25.08 -23.89 -7.27
CA GLY A 76 -25.29 -25.20 -6.65
C GLY A 76 -26.58 -25.30 -5.83
N GLN A 77 -27.42 -24.25 -5.80
CA GLN A 77 -28.69 -24.26 -5.08
C GLN A 77 -29.74 -25.10 -5.82
N GLY A 78 -30.54 -25.85 -5.05
CA GLY A 78 -31.62 -26.67 -5.54
C GLY A 78 -32.99 -25.99 -5.41
N ALA A 79 -34.05 -26.79 -5.58
CA ALA A 79 -35.42 -26.29 -5.52
C ALA A 79 -35.83 -25.81 -4.13
N PHE A 80 -35.33 -26.45 -3.06
CA PHE A 80 -35.65 -26.08 -1.68
C PHE A 80 -35.11 -24.69 -1.32
N GLU A 81 -33.83 -24.42 -1.63
CA GLU A 81 -33.22 -23.11 -1.38
C GLU A 81 -33.93 -22.01 -2.18
N ARG A 82 -34.29 -22.29 -3.44
CA ARG A 82 -35.05 -21.36 -4.27
C ARG A 82 -36.44 -21.05 -3.70
N GLU A 83 -37.10 -22.03 -3.10
CA GLU A 83 -38.40 -21.84 -2.45
C GLU A 83 -38.27 -21.03 -1.15
N LEU A 84 -37.21 -21.25 -0.36
CA LEU A 84 -36.91 -20.41 0.81
C LEU A 84 -36.66 -18.95 0.40
N GLU A 85 -35.88 -18.73 -0.66
CA GLU A 85 -35.65 -17.38 -1.23
C GLU A 85 -36.96 -16.75 -1.72
N ARG A 86 -37.81 -17.53 -2.40
CA ARG A 86 -39.14 -17.06 -2.84
C ARG A 86 -40.01 -16.62 -1.65
N ARG A 87 -39.86 -17.28 -0.49
CA ARG A 87 -40.55 -16.92 0.76
C ARG A 87 -39.85 -15.79 1.53
N GLY A 88 -38.74 -15.24 1.03
CA GLY A 88 -37.97 -14.21 1.71
C GLY A 88 -37.19 -14.70 2.93
N VAL A 89 -37.01 -16.01 3.08
CA VAL A 89 -36.27 -16.61 4.19
C VAL A 89 -34.79 -16.67 3.87
N GLN A 90 -33.94 -16.26 4.81
CA GLN A 90 -32.50 -16.35 4.67
C GLN A 90 -32.04 -17.82 4.63
N VAL A 91 -31.43 -18.23 3.51
CA VAL A 91 -30.98 -19.62 3.30
C VAL A 91 -29.69 -19.92 4.05
N LYS A 92 -28.68 -19.06 3.92
CA LYS A 92 -27.35 -19.30 4.50
C LYS A 92 -27.34 -18.92 5.98
N LYS A 93 -26.77 -19.79 6.82
CA LYS A 93 -26.53 -19.51 8.24
C LYS A 93 -25.71 -18.22 8.47
N TYR A 94 -24.66 -18.02 7.67
CA TYR A 94 -23.79 -16.84 7.75
C TYR A 94 -23.76 -16.11 6.39
N PRO A 95 -24.40 -14.93 6.27
CA PRO A 95 -24.37 -14.14 5.05
C PRO A 95 -23.09 -13.29 5.04
N LEU A 96 -22.06 -13.78 4.34
CA LEU A 96 -20.77 -13.07 4.24
C LEU A 96 -20.92 -11.74 3.47
N THR A 97 -20.04 -10.78 3.78
CA THR A 97 -19.98 -9.48 3.12
C THR A 97 -19.85 -9.64 1.61
N THR A 98 -20.70 -8.93 0.87
CA THR A 98 -20.69 -8.94 -0.60
C THR A 98 -19.60 -8.02 -1.15
N THR A 99 -19.36 -8.09 -2.46
CA THR A 99 -18.43 -7.18 -3.15
C THR A 99 -18.80 -5.72 -2.93
N THR A 100 -20.10 -5.36 -3.00
CA THR A 100 -20.59 -4.00 -2.72
C THR A 100 -20.28 -3.55 -1.28
N GLY A 101 -20.43 -4.45 -0.30
CA GLY A 101 -20.11 -4.13 1.09
C GLY A 101 -18.61 -3.87 1.28
N ALA A 102 -17.76 -4.70 0.67
CA ALA A 102 -16.31 -4.53 0.73
C ALA A 102 -15.84 -3.23 0.04
N THR A 103 -16.35 -2.94 -1.17
CA THR A 103 -16.00 -1.70 -1.89
C THR A 103 -16.49 -0.46 -1.16
N ARG A 104 -17.69 -0.49 -0.58
CA ARG A 104 -18.23 0.64 0.17
C ARG A 104 -17.43 0.92 1.45
N ALA A 105 -16.99 -0.13 2.14
CA ALA A 105 -16.12 0.02 3.31
C ALA A 105 -14.78 0.65 2.91
N ALA A 106 -14.16 0.18 1.82
CA ALA A 106 -12.91 0.74 1.32
C ALA A 106 -13.06 2.21 0.91
N GLU A 107 -14.11 2.55 0.15
CA GLU A 107 -14.42 3.91 -0.27
C GLU A 107 -14.56 4.86 0.93
N MET A 108 -15.36 4.47 1.93
CA MET A 108 -15.56 5.28 3.13
C MET A 108 -14.25 5.53 3.89
N VAL A 109 -13.40 4.51 3.99
CA VAL A 109 -12.08 4.65 4.62
C VAL A 109 -11.21 5.64 3.84
N LEU A 110 -11.16 5.53 2.52
CA LEU A 110 -10.37 6.44 1.68
C LEU A 110 -10.86 7.89 1.78
N LEU A 111 -12.17 8.13 1.69
CA LEU A 111 -12.74 9.47 1.83
C LEU A 111 -12.42 10.09 3.19
N ARG A 112 -12.50 9.28 4.26
CA ARG A 112 -12.11 9.74 5.60
C ARG A 112 -10.61 10.05 5.68
N ARG A 113 -9.75 9.27 5.04
CA ARG A 113 -8.31 9.53 4.99
C ARG A 113 -8.00 10.85 4.29
N LEU A 114 -8.63 11.10 3.15
CA LEU A 114 -8.50 12.36 2.42
C LEU A 114 -8.92 13.56 3.26
N GLU A 115 -10.03 13.45 4.00
CA GLU A 115 -10.47 14.53 4.90
C GLU A 115 -9.48 14.78 6.05
N LEU A 116 -8.89 13.70 6.60
CA LEU A 116 -7.87 13.82 7.63
C LEU A 116 -6.58 14.42 7.10
N GLU A 117 -6.17 14.07 5.88
CA GLU A 117 -4.98 14.61 5.21
C GLU A 117 -5.12 16.11 4.99
N LYS A 118 -6.30 16.59 4.55
CA LYS A 118 -6.56 18.04 4.42
C LYS A 118 -6.43 18.79 5.74
N ARG A 119 -7.06 18.27 6.80
CA ARG A 119 -6.97 18.89 8.14
C ARG A 119 -5.55 18.86 8.69
N ALA A 120 -4.81 17.78 8.42
CA ALA A 120 -3.43 17.66 8.82
C ALA A 120 -2.54 18.64 8.04
N GLU A 121 -2.78 18.83 6.75
CA GLU A 121 -2.07 19.81 5.91
C GLU A 121 -2.27 21.24 6.43
N GLU A 122 -3.52 21.64 6.71
CA GLU A 122 -3.83 22.96 7.26
C GLU A 122 -3.17 23.19 8.63
N ALA A 123 -3.28 22.21 9.52
CA ALA A 123 -2.70 22.29 10.86
C ALA A 123 -1.16 22.33 10.82
N LEU A 124 -0.55 21.51 9.97
CA LEU A 124 0.90 21.45 9.82
C LEU A 124 1.44 22.71 9.13
N ALA A 125 0.74 23.26 8.15
CA ALA A 125 1.10 24.54 7.54
C ALA A 125 1.09 25.68 8.58
N ALA A 126 0.03 25.77 9.40
CA ALA A 126 -0.05 26.77 10.46
C ALA A 126 1.10 26.61 11.48
N GLN A 127 1.40 25.38 11.89
CA GLN A 127 2.49 25.09 12.81
C GLN A 127 3.88 25.38 12.19
N CYS A 128 4.07 25.07 10.91
CA CYS A 128 5.32 25.36 10.23
C CYS A 128 5.54 26.87 10.09
N GLU A 129 4.51 27.65 9.76
CA GLU A 129 4.63 29.10 9.67
C GLU A 129 4.89 29.73 11.04
N SER A 130 4.25 29.25 12.12
CA SER A 130 4.58 29.74 13.46
C SER A 130 6.03 29.45 13.84
N LEU A 131 6.52 28.24 13.56
CA LEU A 131 7.91 27.86 13.85
C LEU A 131 8.93 28.65 13.02
N LYS A 132 8.63 28.97 11.76
CA LYS A 132 9.49 29.85 10.94
C LYS A 132 9.57 31.26 11.51
N GLN A 133 8.46 31.79 12.00
CA GLN A 133 8.41 33.11 12.64
C GLN A 133 9.16 33.13 13.96
N GLU A 134 9.05 32.08 14.76
CA GLU A 134 9.77 31.93 16.04
C GLU A 134 11.28 31.75 15.83
N HIS A 135 11.68 31.02 14.77
CA HIS A 135 13.07 30.66 14.50
C HIS A 135 13.50 31.01 13.06
N PRO A 136 13.78 32.30 12.76
CA PRO A 136 14.20 32.73 11.42
C PRO A 136 15.60 32.27 11.03
N ARG A 137 16.40 31.76 12.00
CA ARG A 137 17.76 31.25 11.81
C ARG A 137 17.82 29.76 12.17
N PRO A 138 18.73 28.99 11.53
CA PRO A 138 18.98 27.61 11.92
C PRO A 138 19.37 27.52 13.39
N SER A 139 19.01 26.41 14.04
CA SER A 139 19.42 26.13 15.42
C SER A 139 20.73 25.31 15.43
N ALA A 140 21.06 24.73 16.58
CA ALA A 140 22.29 23.96 16.82
C ALA A 140 22.54 22.77 15.86
N TRP A 141 21.57 22.40 15.00
CA TRP A 141 21.80 21.41 13.95
C TRP A 141 22.70 21.92 12.81
N TYR A 142 22.81 23.24 12.64
CA TYR A 142 23.69 23.87 11.65
C TYR A 142 25.11 24.04 12.21
N ASP A 143 25.71 22.92 12.59
CA ASP A 143 27.04 22.83 13.21
C ASP A 143 27.88 21.77 12.48
N GLU A 144 29.14 22.09 12.17
CA GLU A 144 30.08 21.21 11.46
C GLU A 144 31.14 20.57 12.36
N THR A 145 31.02 20.71 13.69
CA THR A 145 31.98 20.13 14.65
C THR A 145 32.15 18.61 14.50
N LEU A 146 31.06 17.89 14.21
CA LEU A 146 31.04 16.43 14.07
C LEU A 146 31.22 15.94 12.62
N GLY A 147 31.24 16.86 11.65
CA GLY A 147 31.35 16.55 10.23
C GLY A 147 30.72 17.63 9.35
N PRO A 148 31.05 17.66 8.05
CA PRO A 148 30.55 18.69 7.14
C PRO A 148 29.04 18.57 6.90
N LEU A 149 28.36 19.70 6.70
CA LEU A 149 26.96 19.72 6.31
C LEU A 149 26.79 19.26 4.85
N ASN A 150 25.61 18.74 4.52
CA ASN A 150 25.28 18.31 3.15
C ASN A 150 24.68 19.49 2.34
N PRO A 151 25.37 19.99 1.29
CA PRO A 151 24.88 21.12 0.50
C PRO A 151 23.52 20.88 -0.18
N GLU A 152 23.22 19.63 -0.59
CA GLU A 152 21.94 19.32 -1.21
C GLU A 152 20.78 19.40 -0.20
N PHE A 153 21.03 19.03 1.05
CA PHE A 153 20.05 19.19 2.11
C PHE A 153 19.83 20.68 2.45
N LEU A 154 20.91 21.47 2.51
CA LEU A 154 20.83 22.91 2.76
C LEU A 154 20.02 23.65 1.68
N ARG A 155 20.13 23.22 0.41
CA ARG A 155 19.28 23.75 -0.69
C ARG A 155 17.79 23.51 -0.46
N VAL A 156 17.43 22.32 0.02
CA VAL A 156 16.03 21.98 0.35
C VAL A 156 15.55 22.77 1.57
N MET A 157 16.44 23.00 2.54
CA MET A 157 16.10 23.73 3.78
C MET A 157 16.08 25.25 3.62
N GLN A 158 16.69 25.81 2.58
CA GLN A 158 16.78 27.26 2.37
C GLN A 158 15.44 28.01 2.46
N PRO A 159 14.30 27.51 1.93
CA PRO A 159 13.01 28.20 2.04
C PRO A 159 12.45 28.29 3.47
N HIS A 160 13.03 27.58 4.43
CA HIS A 160 12.59 27.59 5.82
C HIS A 160 13.24 28.71 6.65
N TYR A 161 14.28 29.37 6.14
CA TYR A 161 15.04 30.38 6.87
C TYR A 161 15.17 31.66 6.03
N GLU A 162 15.25 32.81 6.71
CA GLU A 162 15.43 34.09 6.04
C GLU A 162 16.88 34.33 5.59
N VAL A 163 17.83 33.75 6.34
CA VAL A 163 19.26 33.86 6.07
C VAL A 163 19.72 32.86 5.00
N GLU A 164 20.71 33.25 4.20
CA GLU A 164 21.32 32.35 3.22
C GLU A 164 22.17 31.28 3.95
N ILE A 165 21.69 30.03 3.93
CA ILE A 165 22.34 28.88 4.59
C ILE A 165 23.08 27.98 3.59
N THR A 166 22.93 28.22 2.29
CA THR A 166 23.55 27.38 1.26
C THR A 166 25.02 27.72 1.01
N ARG A 167 25.46 28.93 1.38
CA ARG A 167 26.84 29.37 1.22
C ARG A 167 27.65 29.00 2.46
N LEU A 168 28.30 27.84 2.41
CA LEU A 168 29.26 27.42 3.42
C LEU A 168 30.66 27.98 3.11
N PRO A 169 31.38 28.49 4.12
CA PRO A 169 32.80 28.82 3.98
C PRO A 169 33.67 27.56 3.88
N ASP A 170 34.92 27.70 3.42
CA ASP A 170 35.87 26.59 3.33
C ASP A 170 36.32 26.07 4.72
N THR A 171 36.15 26.88 5.76
CA THR A 171 36.42 26.52 7.16
C THR A 171 35.16 26.01 7.85
N PRO A 172 35.26 24.98 8.71
CA PRO A 172 34.09 24.37 9.33
C PRO A 172 33.32 25.38 10.19
N VAL A 173 32.01 25.49 9.95
CA VAL A 173 31.12 26.36 10.72
C VAL A 173 30.89 25.74 12.10
N VAL A 174 31.28 26.44 13.16
CA VAL A 174 31.07 25.99 14.54
C VAL A 174 29.92 26.78 15.15
N TRP A 175 28.94 26.06 15.71
CA TRP A 175 27.81 26.67 16.41
C TRP A 175 28.22 27.18 17.79
N ASP A 176 28.47 28.49 17.91
CA ASP A 176 28.65 29.16 19.19
C ASP A 176 27.27 29.53 19.78
N GLY A 177 26.73 28.70 20.67
CA GLY A 177 25.43 28.88 21.35
C GLY A 177 25.29 30.13 22.25
N ALA A 178 26.09 31.18 22.04
CA ALA A 178 26.16 32.39 22.85
C ALA A 178 25.15 33.50 22.45
N LEU A 179 24.39 33.32 21.36
CA LEU A 179 23.46 34.34 20.84
C LEU A 179 22.02 34.25 21.38
N GLU A 180 21.62 33.15 22.02
CA GLU A 180 20.28 33.02 22.65
C GLU A 180 20.18 33.70 24.03
N LYS A 181 21.30 34.18 24.62
CA LYS A 181 21.33 34.75 25.98
C LYS A 181 21.40 36.28 26.05
N ARG A 182 21.19 37.01 24.94
CA ARG A 182 21.35 38.49 24.88
C ARG A 182 20.03 39.27 24.86
N GLU A 183 18.97 38.80 25.54
CA GLU A 183 17.73 39.59 25.71
C GLU A 183 17.61 40.32 27.06
N ASP A 184 18.55 40.17 27.99
CA ASP A 184 18.52 40.90 29.27
C ASP A 184 19.63 41.98 29.34
N ILE A 185 19.38 43.16 28.75
CA ILE A 185 20.12 44.39 29.12
C ILE A 185 19.08 45.50 29.39
N PRO A 186 18.83 45.88 30.66
CA PRO A 186 18.02 47.05 30.97
C PRO A 186 18.86 48.33 30.77
N VAL A 187 18.16 49.38 30.32
CA VAL A 187 18.62 50.79 30.23
C VAL A 187 18.92 51.34 31.62
#